data_AF-A0A7Y5USG0-F1
#
_entry.id   AF-A0A7Y5USG0-F1
#
_cell.length_a   1.000
_cell.length_b   1.000
_cell.length_c   1.000
_cell.angle_alpha   90.00
_cell.angle_beta   90.00
_cell.angle_gamma   90.00
#
_symmetry.space_group_name_H-M   'P 1'
#
loop_
_entity.id
_entity.type
_entity.pdbx_description
1 polymer ?
#
loop_
_entity_poly.entity_id
_entity_poly.type
_entity_poly.pdbx_seq_one_letter_code
_entity_poly.pdbx_strand_id
1 'polypeptide(L)'
;MPSLDVFQRDPLVASFLPEDRRVLVRYLWEYLTTGKLEEPPQLHTSHKQIRVDMRREPIGQVSWKWSELSGKYTGCPFWSTEALRVVVELDARWPGRPLKRVCERVSKGYFLESIQHESVFPRDEWIARLAALVGTDAVPSLPELEAQLDQLCIGCVVTRTQHDEAAGRPGTPDNPWLRLQPTSVCLVPNPAWTEPHLTWIREAGLLEPR
;
A
#
# COMPACT_ATOMS: atom_id res chain seq x y z
N MET A 1 -27.21 4.92 -6.94
CA MET A 1 -26.40 4.59 -5.74
C MET A 1 -25.62 5.83 -5.37
N PRO A 2 -25.55 6.25 -4.10
CA PRO A 2 -24.61 7.31 -3.72
C PRO A 2 -23.21 6.86 -4.12
N SER A 3 -22.48 7.70 -4.85
CA SER A 3 -21.10 7.40 -5.26
C SER A 3 -20.22 7.43 -4.01
N LEU A 4 -19.98 6.26 -3.43
CA LEU A 4 -18.93 6.07 -2.43
C LEU A 4 -17.60 6.29 -3.14
N ASP A 5 -17.11 7.52 -3.11
CA ASP A 5 -15.80 7.85 -3.68
C ASP A 5 -14.72 7.46 -2.67
N VAL A 6 -14.42 6.15 -2.62
CA VAL A 6 -13.30 5.59 -1.86
C VAL A 6 -11.95 6.10 -2.37
N PHE A 7 -11.90 6.65 -3.60
CA PHE A 7 -10.70 7.09 -4.28
C PHE A 7 -10.38 8.56 -4.01
N GLN A 8 -11.32 9.34 -3.49
CA GLN A 8 -11.07 10.72 -3.11
C GLN A 8 -9.93 10.77 -2.09
N ARG A 9 -8.80 11.32 -2.52
CA ARG A 9 -7.66 11.55 -1.64
C ARG A 9 -8.09 12.46 -0.50
N ASP A 10 -7.66 12.12 0.71
CA ASP A 10 -7.84 13.01 1.85
C ASP A 10 -7.09 14.32 1.56
N PRO A 11 -7.76 15.48 1.49
CA PRO A 11 -7.12 16.76 1.17
C PRO A 11 -6.00 17.11 2.14
N LEU A 12 -6.09 16.65 3.39
CA LEU A 12 -5.05 16.83 4.40
C LEU A 12 -3.81 15.99 4.08
N VAL A 13 -3.97 14.87 3.38
CA VAL A 13 -2.86 13.98 3.00
C VAL A 13 -2.17 14.50 1.74
N ALA A 14 -2.95 14.97 0.76
CA ALA A 14 -2.44 15.40 -0.53
C ALA A 14 -1.44 16.58 -0.43
N SER A 15 -1.64 17.51 0.52
CA SER A 15 -0.79 18.69 0.68
C SER A 15 0.62 18.39 1.21
N PHE A 16 0.78 17.35 2.03
CA PHE A 16 2.07 16.99 2.65
C PHE A 16 2.79 15.86 1.91
N LEU A 17 2.13 15.21 0.94
CA LEU A 17 2.66 14.05 0.23
C LEU A 17 4.10 14.23 -0.30
N PRO A 18 4.48 15.36 -0.94
CA PRO A 18 5.86 15.53 -1.43
C PRO A 18 6.90 15.60 -0.30
N GLU A 19 6.54 16.18 0.84
CA GLU A 19 7.43 16.27 2.01
C GLU A 19 7.56 14.92 2.71
N ASP A 20 6.43 14.27 2.99
CA ASP A 20 6.38 12.95 3.62
C ASP A 20 7.20 11.92 2.81
N ARG A 21 7.11 11.96 1.48
CA ARG A 21 7.95 11.13 0.59
C ARG A 21 9.43 11.38 0.80
N ARG A 22 9.89 12.64 0.69
CA ARG A 22 11.31 12.99 0.88
C ARG A 22 11.84 12.52 2.24
N VAL A 23 11.04 12.70 3.29
CA VAL A 23 11.41 12.31 4.65
C VAL A 23 11.57 10.79 4.77
N LEU A 24 10.63 10.02 4.22
CA LEU A 24 10.70 8.55 4.24
C LEU A 24 11.88 8.00 3.43
N VAL A 25 12.12 8.51 2.22
CA VAL A 25 13.23 8.06 1.37
C VAL A 25 14.57 8.37 2.04
N ARG A 26 14.73 9.59 2.57
CA ARG A 26 15.96 9.98 3.27
C ARG A 26 16.24 9.08 4.47
N TYR A 27 15.24 8.84 5.32
CA TYR A 27 15.38 7.97 6.48
C TYR A 27 15.79 6.55 6.09
N LEU A 28 15.16 5.97 5.07
CA LEU A 28 15.51 4.65 4.57
C LEU A 28 16.93 4.62 4.01
N TRP A 29 17.31 5.62 3.22
CA TRP A 29 18.64 5.72 2.63
C TRP A 29 19.74 5.85 3.69
N GLU A 30 19.53 6.67 4.72
CA GLU A 30 20.45 6.83 5.86
C GLU A 30 20.62 5.50 6.60
N TYR A 31 19.52 4.78 6.85
CA TYR A 31 19.57 3.43 7.43
C TYR A 31 20.35 2.45 6.55
N LEU A 32 20.06 2.40 5.24
CA LEU A 32 20.75 1.52 4.30
C LEU A 32 22.25 1.84 4.21
N THR A 33 22.63 3.12 4.28
CA THR A 33 24.04 3.54 4.18
C THR A 33 24.82 3.24 5.45
N THR A 34 24.22 3.45 6.61
CA THR A 34 24.94 3.43 7.89
C THR A 34 24.72 2.17 8.71
N GLY A 35 23.64 1.43 8.44
CA GLY A 35 23.14 0.34 9.28
C GLY A 35 22.66 0.79 10.67
N LYS A 36 22.65 2.10 10.94
CA LYS A 36 22.26 2.64 12.25
C LYS A 36 20.76 2.86 12.32
N LEU A 37 20.15 2.35 13.38
CA LEU A 37 18.74 2.61 13.67
C LEU A 37 18.63 3.97 14.37
N GLU A 38 18.17 4.97 13.62
CA GLU A 38 17.84 6.28 14.17
C GLU A 38 16.37 6.39 14.56
N GLU A 39 16.05 7.45 15.33
CA GLU A 39 14.67 7.77 15.62
C GLU A 39 13.89 7.99 14.31
N PRO A 40 12.72 7.37 14.23
CA PRO A 40 11.90 7.39 13.04
C PRO A 40 11.27 8.77 12.80
N PRO A 41 11.12 9.19 11.55
CA PRO A 41 10.50 10.48 11.26
C PRO A 41 9.02 10.52 11.65
N GLN A 42 8.58 11.68 12.13
CA GLN A 42 7.17 11.97 12.36
C GLN A 42 6.55 12.52 11.07
N LEU A 43 5.57 11.83 10.48
CA LEU A 43 4.82 12.33 9.32
C LEU A 43 3.61 13.16 9.72
N HIS A 44 3.30 14.16 8.89
CA HIS A 44 2.22 15.12 9.11
C HIS A 44 0.81 14.51 8.95
N THR A 45 0.71 13.42 8.21
CA THR A 45 -0.56 12.92 7.64
C THR A 45 -1.31 11.91 8.50
N SER A 46 -0.82 11.59 9.70
CA SER A 46 -1.53 10.69 10.60
C SER A 46 -1.90 11.38 11.93
N HIS A 47 -3.19 11.44 12.22
CA HIS A 47 -3.73 11.63 13.59
C HIS A 47 -3.25 10.55 14.59
N LYS A 48 -2.30 9.69 14.19
CA LYS A 48 -1.73 8.61 14.98
C LYS A 48 -0.20 8.61 15.04
N GLN A 49 0.53 9.63 14.59
CA GLN A 49 2.01 9.57 14.47
C GLN A 49 2.45 8.36 13.61
N ILE A 50 3.63 8.40 12.99
CA ILE A 50 4.27 7.10 12.75
C ILE A 50 4.69 6.62 14.14
N ARG A 51 3.84 5.82 14.78
CA ARG A 51 4.34 4.92 15.83
C ARG A 51 5.18 3.87 15.12
N VAL A 52 6.42 4.22 14.85
CA VAL A 52 7.41 3.23 14.48
C VAL A 52 7.63 2.42 15.74
N ASP A 53 7.15 1.19 15.66
CA ASP A 53 7.50 0.20 16.64
C ASP A 53 8.99 -0.07 16.43
N MET A 54 9.85 0.37 17.36
CA MET A 54 11.31 0.14 17.29
C MET A 54 11.66 -1.36 17.22
N ARG A 55 10.70 -2.26 17.49
CA ARG A 55 10.83 -3.71 17.29
C ARG A 55 10.68 -4.15 15.83
N ARG A 56 10.18 -3.28 14.96
CA ARG A 56 9.99 -3.56 13.53
C ARG A 56 11.19 -3.04 12.74
N GLU A 57 11.62 -3.82 11.76
CA GLU A 57 12.75 -3.51 10.89
C GLU A 57 12.45 -2.25 10.01
N PRO A 58 13.38 -1.27 9.87
CA PRO A 58 13.13 0.03 9.22
C PRO A 58 12.61 -0.04 7.78
N ILE A 59 13.17 -0.92 6.95
CA ILE A 59 12.75 -1.13 5.56
C ILE A 59 11.27 -1.45 5.54
N GLY A 60 10.85 -2.45 6.31
CA GLY A 60 9.47 -2.88 6.37
C GLY A 60 8.53 -1.78 6.81
N GLN A 61 8.95 -0.88 7.68
CA GLN A 61 8.12 0.22 8.17
C GLN A 61 7.96 1.34 7.13
N VAL A 62 9.06 1.77 6.53
CA VAL A 62 9.04 2.77 5.45
C VAL A 62 8.21 2.26 4.29
N SER A 63 8.42 1.01 3.87
CA SER A 63 7.69 0.38 2.77
C SER A 63 6.18 0.33 3.02
N TRP A 64 5.79 -0.04 4.24
CA TRP A 64 4.39 -0.03 4.63
C TRP A 64 3.81 1.39 4.59
N LYS A 65 4.53 2.38 5.13
CA LYS A 65 4.07 3.77 5.14
C LYS A 65 4.00 4.38 3.76
N TRP A 66 4.95 4.06 2.90
CA TRP A 66 4.94 4.43 1.49
C TRP A 66 3.65 3.99 0.81
N SER A 67 3.28 2.71 0.99
CA SER A 67 2.06 2.16 0.41
C SER A 67 0.77 2.84 0.90
N GLU A 68 0.78 3.40 2.11
CA GLU A 68 -0.37 4.08 2.73
C GLU A 68 -0.40 5.60 2.47
N LEU A 69 0.56 6.17 1.72
CA LEU A 69 0.73 7.62 1.59
C LEU A 69 -0.46 8.32 0.94
N SER A 70 -1.17 7.68 0.02
CA SER A 70 -2.42 8.23 -0.53
C SER A 70 -3.64 7.97 0.35
N GLY A 71 -3.45 7.19 1.42
CA GLY A 71 -4.47 6.67 2.32
C GLY A 71 -4.53 5.14 2.29
N LYS A 72 -4.58 4.51 3.48
CA LYS A 72 -4.59 3.04 3.62
C LYS A 72 -5.78 2.35 2.96
N TYR A 73 -6.98 2.87 3.18
CA TYR A 73 -8.22 2.34 2.60
C TYR A 73 -8.90 3.47 1.85
N THR A 74 -9.41 4.46 2.59
CA THR A 74 -9.88 5.72 2.00
C THR A 74 -8.71 6.46 1.36
N GLY A 75 -8.80 6.76 0.07
CA GLY A 75 -7.75 7.38 -0.73
C GLY A 75 -6.76 6.39 -1.37
N CYS A 76 -6.84 5.09 -1.06
CA CYS A 76 -6.08 4.09 -1.79
C CYS A 76 -6.61 4.02 -3.24
N PRO A 77 -5.75 4.19 -4.26
CA PRO A 77 -6.22 4.19 -5.65
C PRO A 77 -6.48 2.79 -6.20
N PHE A 78 -6.05 1.73 -5.49
CA PHE A 78 -6.13 0.36 -5.97
C PHE A 78 -7.05 -0.46 -5.07
N TRP A 79 -8.23 -0.79 -5.59
CA TRP A 79 -9.22 -1.59 -4.89
C TRP A 79 -9.62 -2.78 -5.75
N SER A 80 -9.70 -3.96 -5.13
CA SER A 80 -10.44 -5.05 -5.74
C SER A 80 -11.95 -4.77 -5.70
N THR A 81 -12.66 -5.22 -6.73
CA THR A 81 -14.12 -5.10 -6.86
C THR A 81 -14.83 -5.74 -5.66
N GLU A 82 -14.38 -6.91 -5.22
CA GLU A 82 -14.95 -7.60 -4.06
C GLU A 82 -14.71 -6.83 -2.76
N ALA A 83 -13.50 -6.31 -2.51
CA ALA A 83 -13.27 -5.52 -1.30
C ALA A 83 -14.12 -4.25 -1.26
N LEU A 84 -14.32 -3.60 -2.42
CA LEU A 84 -15.21 -2.45 -2.52
C LEU A 84 -16.65 -2.84 -2.23
N ARG A 85 -17.14 -3.96 -2.78
CA ARG A 85 -18.48 -4.50 -2.52
C ARG A 85 -18.72 -4.71 -1.02
N VAL A 86 -17.78 -5.34 -0.32
CA VAL A 86 -17.86 -5.56 1.15
C VAL A 86 -18.05 -4.24 1.90
N VAL A 87 -17.29 -3.21 1.54
CA VAL A 87 -17.37 -1.89 2.20
C VAL A 87 -18.70 -1.20 1.90
N VAL A 88 -19.14 -1.21 0.64
CA VAL A 88 -20.42 -0.59 0.21
C VAL A 88 -21.60 -1.26 0.91
N GLU A 89 -21.61 -2.59 0.98
CA GLU A 89 -22.67 -3.34 1.66
C GLU A 89 -22.73 -3.01 3.15
N LEU A 90 -21.56 -2.88 3.81
CA LEU A 90 -21.55 -2.50 5.22
C LEU A 90 -21.99 -1.06 5.43
N ASP A 91 -21.54 -0.12 4.60
CA ASP A 91 -21.94 1.29 4.69
C ASP A 91 -23.47 1.44 4.61
N ALA A 92 -24.10 0.72 3.67
CA ALA A 92 -25.55 0.68 3.52
C ALA A 92 -26.27 0.14 4.77
N ARG A 93 -25.66 -0.82 5.49
CA ARG A 93 -26.19 -1.39 6.75
C ARG A 93 -25.87 -0.54 7.97
N TRP A 94 -24.98 0.46 7.84
CA TRP A 94 -24.55 1.32 8.94
C TRP A 94 -24.53 2.81 8.55
N PRO A 95 -25.69 3.37 8.15
CA PRO A 95 -25.76 4.72 7.60
C PRO A 95 -25.37 5.79 8.62
N GLY A 96 -24.88 6.93 8.10
CA GLY A 96 -24.50 8.10 8.91
C GLY A 96 -23.12 7.99 9.58
N ARG A 97 -22.30 7.01 9.18
CA ARG A 97 -20.91 6.89 9.62
C ARG A 97 -19.95 7.39 8.54
N PRO A 98 -18.82 8.01 8.92
CA PRO A 98 -17.76 8.31 7.95
C PRO A 98 -17.20 7.01 7.36
N LEU A 99 -16.99 6.98 6.05
CA LEU A 99 -16.42 5.84 5.32
C LEU A 99 -15.15 5.29 5.96
N LYS A 100 -14.25 6.15 6.44
CA LYS A 100 -13.05 5.76 7.18
C LYS A 100 -13.35 4.81 8.35
N ARG A 101 -14.42 5.08 9.10
CA ARG A 101 -14.85 4.24 10.23
C ARG A 101 -15.46 2.91 9.78
N VAL A 102 -16.11 2.89 8.62
CA VAL A 102 -16.60 1.66 7.98
C VAL A 102 -15.40 0.78 7.61
N CYS A 103 -14.44 1.30 6.84
CA CYS A 103 -13.21 0.58 6.48
C CYS A 103 -12.41 0.07 7.69
N GLU A 104 -12.28 0.90 8.74
CA GLU A 104 -11.63 0.49 10.00
C GLU A 104 -12.34 -0.67 10.69
N ARG A 105 -13.66 -0.78 10.58
CA ARG A 105 -14.40 -1.91 11.17
C ARG A 105 -14.32 -3.17 10.30
N VAL A 106 -14.47 -3.04 8.99
CA VAL A 106 -14.33 -4.19 8.06
C VAL A 106 -12.93 -4.79 8.20
N SER A 107 -11.89 -3.97 8.22
CA SER A 107 -10.51 -4.47 8.33
C SER A 107 -10.16 -5.14 9.66
N LYS A 108 -10.92 -4.88 10.73
CA LYS A 108 -10.74 -5.55 12.02
C LYS A 108 -11.46 -6.89 12.12
N GLY A 109 -12.16 -7.32 11.07
CA GLY A 109 -12.90 -8.58 11.08
C GLY A 109 -14.09 -8.59 12.03
N TYR A 110 -14.70 -7.43 12.29
CA TYR A 110 -15.97 -7.39 13.04
C TYR A 110 -17.14 -7.99 12.25
N PHE A 111 -16.93 -8.37 10.99
CA PHE A 111 -17.87 -9.00 10.09
C PHE A 111 -17.23 -10.26 9.49
N LEU A 112 -18.07 -11.16 8.95
CA LEU A 112 -17.62 -12.41 8.32
C LEU A 112 -16.60 -12.16 7.19
N GLU A 113 -16.75 -11.04 6.49
CA GLU A 113 -15.82 -10.60 5.44
C GLU A 113 -14.99 -9.42 5.95
N SER A 114 -13.67 -9.49 5.75
CA SER A 114 -12.72 -8.44 6.12
C SER A 114 -11.88 -8.03 4.92
N ILE A 115 -11.40 -6.79 4.96
CA ILE A 115 -10.50 -6.23 3.94
C ILE A 115 -9.09 -6.08 4.51
N GLN A 116 -8.10 -6.17 3.64
CA GLN A 116 -6.71 -5.94 3.94
C GLN A 116 -6.10 -4.97 2.93
N HIS A 117 -5.02 -4.31 3.34
CA HIS A 117 -4.18 -3.52 2.46
C HIS A 117 -2.95 -4.36 2.12
N GLU A 118 -3.03 -5.07 1.00
CA GLU A 118 -2.02 -6.03 0.57
C GLU A 118 -0.93 -5.35 -0.25
N SER A 119 0.33 -5.69 0.01
CA SER A 119 1.44 -5.23 -0.84
C SER A 119 1.42 -6.01 -2.15
N VAL A 120 1.46 -5.34 -3.30
CA VAL A 120 1.45 -6.04 -4.59
C VAL A 120 2.77 -6.78 -4.83
N PHE A 121 3.89 -6.24 -4.34
CA PHE A 121 5.16 -6.96 -4.23
C PHE A 121 5.31 -7.55 -2.81
N PRO A 122 5.81 -8.79 -2.64
CA PRO A 122 5.93 -9.40 -1.32
C PRO A 122 6.86 -8.59 -0.41
N ARG A 123 6.33 -8.20 0.76
CA ARG A 123 7.06 -7.35 1.71
C ARG A 123 8.33 -8.03 2.22
N ASP A 124 8.28 -9.33 2.49
CA ASP A 124 9.45 -10.07 3.00
C ASP A 124 10.56 -10.16 1.96
N GLU A 125 10.21 -10.32 0.67
CA GLU A 125 11.16 -10.31 -0.44
C GLU A 125 11.81 -8.92 -0.60
N TRP A 126 11.01 -7.86 -0.48
CA TRP A 126 11.51 -6.49 -0.54
C TRP A 126 12.45 -6.15 0.63
N ILE A 127 12.06 -6.52 1.86
CA ILE A 127 12.89 -6.37 3.05
C ILE A 127 14.20 -7.13 2.86
N ALA A 128 14.16 -8.39 2.45
CA ALA A 128 15.37 -9.18 2.24
C ALA A 128 16.31 -8.55 1.20
N ARG A 129 15.75 -8.04 0.10
CA ARG A 129 16.50 -7.37 -0.97
C ARG A 129 17.24 -6.13 -0.46
N LEU A 130 16.56 -5.26 0.28
CA LEU A 130 17.18 -4.03 0.81
C LEU A 130 18.10 -4.32 2.00
N ALA A 131 17.77 -5.30 2.85
CA ALA A 131 18.61 -5.70 3.98
C ALA A 131 20.00 -6.17 3.50
N ALA A 132 20.08 -6.80 2.33
CA ALA A 132 21.34 -7.21 1.71
C ALA A 132 22.24 -6.03 1.27
N LEU A 133 21.70 -4.81 1.19
CA LEU A 133 22.44 -3.61 0.79
C LEU A 133 22.98 -2.81 1.98
N VAL A 134 22.55 -3.14 3.20
CA VAL A 134 22.86 -2.36 4.40
C VAL A 134 24.37 -2.29 4.63
N GLY A 135 24.92 -1.08 4.72
CA GLY A 135 26.33 -0.79 4.95
C GLY A 135 27.25 -1.14 3.77
N THR A 136 26.68 -1.39 2.58
CA THR A 136 27.44 -1.69 1.36
C THR A 136 27.57 -0.46 0.46
N ASP A 137 28.51 -0.48 -0.48
CA ASP A 137 28.63 0.57 -1.51
C ASP A 137 27.58 0.44 -2.63
N ALA A 138 26.70 -0.58 -2.56
CA ALA A 138 25.64 -0.84 -3.53
C ALA A 138 24.30 -0.20 -3.17
N VAL A 139 24.26 0.66 -2.14
CA VAL A 139 23.05 1.39 -1.73
C VAL A 139 22.61 2.33 -2.87
N PRO A 140 21.34 2.26 -3.32
CA PRO A 140 20.85 3.14 -4.38
C PRO A 140 20.93 4.60 -3.97
N SER A 141 21.05 5.50 -4.95
CA SER A 141 20.84 6.93 -4.72
C SER A 141 19.41 7.21 -4.25
N LEU A 142 19.19 8.38 -3.62
CA LEU A 142 17.85 8.80 -3.17
C LEU A 142 16.78 8.73 -4.30
N PRO A 143 17.03 9.24 -5.54
CA PRO A 143 16.06 9.13 -6.62
C PRO A 143 15.79 7.70 -7.06
N GLU A 144 16.81 6.83 -7.08
CA GLU A 144 16.63 5.41 -7.42
C GLU A 144 15.82 4.68 -6.36
N LEU A 145 16.07 4.95 -5.07
CA LEU A 145 15.31 4.37 -3.98
C LEU A 145 13.84 4.85 -3.99
N GLU A 146 13.60 6.12 -4.27
CA GLU A 146 12.25 6.66 -4.46
C GLU A 146 11.52 5.93 -5.60
N ALA A 147 12.17 5.75 -6.75
CA ALA A 147 11.60 5.04 -7.89
C ALA A 147 11.30 3.57 -7.56
N GLN A 148 12.18 2.89 -6.83
CA GLN A 148 11.94 1.52 -6.36
C GLN A 148 10.76 1.43 -5.39
N LEU A 149 10.60 2.40 -4.49
CA LEU A 149 9.45 2.46 -3.58
C LEU A 149 8.14 2.70 -4.35
N ASP A 150 8.12 3.62 -5.33
CA ASP A 150 6.95 3.83 -6.20
C ASP A 150 6.55 2.59 -7.00
N GLN A 151 7.55 1.83 -7.45
CA GLN A 151 7.33 0.63 -8.21
C GLN A 151 6.88 -0.54 -7.34
N LEU A 152 7.51 -0.77 -6.18
CA LEU A 152 7.37 -2.02 -5.42
C LEU A 152 6.52 -1.87 -4.16
N CYS A 153 6.49 -0.70 -3.54
CA CYS A 153 5.74 -0.45 -2.30
C CYS A 153 4.32 0.05 -2.57
N ILE A 154 3.60 -0.64 -3.44
CA ILE A 154 2.21 -0.33 -3.77
C ILE A 154 1.30 -1.20 -2.91
N GLY A 155 0.29 -0.56 -2.31
CA GLY A 155 -0.76 -1.24 -1.56
C GLY A 155 -2.05 -1.35 -2.39
N CYS A 156 -2.74 -2.47 -2.24
CA CYS A 156 -4.01 -2.75 -2.87
C CYS A 156 -5.02 -3.23 -1.83
N VAL A 157 -6.23 -2.68 -1.84
CA VAL A 157 -7.30 -3.10 -0.94
C VAL A 157 -7.97 -4.36 -1.48
N VAL A 158 -7.80 -5.45 -0.76
CA VAL A 158 -8.31 -6.79 -1.12
C VAL A 158 -9.15 -7.36 0.00
N THR A 159 -9.93 -8.40 -0.27
CA THR A 159 -10.57 -9.20 0.78
C THR A 159 -9.54 -10.07 1.50
N ARG A 160 -9.90 -10.59 2.68
CA ARG A 160 -9.06 -11.57 3.39
C ARG A 160 -8.74 -12.79 2.54
N THR A 161 -9.74 -13.33 1.83
CA THR A 161 -9.56 -14.49 0.95
C THR A 161 -8.54 -14.21 -0.14
N GLN A 162 -8.63 -13.06 -0.82
CA GLN A 162 -7.66 -12.64 -1.84
C GLN A 162 -6.25 -12.41 -1.27
N HIS A 163 -6.15 -11.88 -0.05
CA HIS A 163 -4.87 -11.78 0.64
C HIS A 163 -4.27 -13.18 0.90
N ASP A 164 -5.06 -14.11 1.41
CA ASP A 164 -4.61 -15.48 1.67
C ASP A 164 -4.24 -16.20 0.35
N GLU A 165 -4.95 -15.94 -0.76
CA GLU A 165 -4.59 -16.42 -2.11
C GLU A 165 -3.26 -15.86 -2.62
N ALA A 166 -2.92 -14.62 -2.27
CA ALA A 166 -1.67 -13.96 -2.65
C ALA A 166 -0.50 -14.31 -1.72
N ALA A 167 -0.78 -14.90 -0.55
CA ALA A 167 0.22 -15.22 0.45
C ALA A 167 1.24 -16.24 -0.08
N GLY A 168 2.52 -16.01 0.19
CA GLY A 168 3.62 -16.88 -0.25
C GLY A 168 3.91 -16.88 -1.76
N ARG A 169 3.17 -16.10 -2.57
CA ARG A 169 3.49 -15.93 -4.00
C ARG A 169 4.70 -15.00 -4.18
N PRO A 170 5.60 -15.31 -5.12
CA PRO A 170 6.79 -14.48 -5.37
C PRO A 170 6.42 -13.16 -6.04
N GLY A 171 7.27 -12.16 -5.87
CA GLY A 171 7.19 -10.90 -6.59
C GLY A 171 7.80 -11.00 -7.98
N THR A 172 7.45 -10.05 -8.84
CA THR A 172 8.17 -9.81 -10.10
C THR A 172 8.52 -8.33 -10.12
N PRO A 173 9.81 -7.96 -9.97
CA PRO A 173 10.19 -6.55 -9.86
C PRO A 173 9.70 -5.69 -11.03
N ASP A 174 9.80 -6.20 -12.26
CA ASP A 174 9.45 -5.46 -13.47
C ASP A 174 7.93 -5.20 -13.60
N ASN A 175 7.11 -6.09 -13.06
CA ASN A 175 5.67 -5.93 -12.97
C ASN A 175 5.17 -6.63 -11.69
N PRO A 176 5.04 -5.90 -10.57
CA PRO A 176 4.72 -6.52 -9.29
C PRO A 176 3.24 -6.94 -9.20
N TRP A 177 2.38 -6.49 -10.12
CA TRP A 177 0.98 -6.89 -10.19
C TRP A 177 0.80 -8.34 -10.63
N LEU A 178 1.80 -8.94 -11.30
CA LEU A 178 1.77 -10.35 -11.69
C LEU A 178 1.63 -11.30 -10.50
N ARG A 179 2.02 -10.88 -9.29
CA ARG A 179 1.78 -11.64 -8.07
C ARG A 179 0.29 -11.93 -7.84
N LEU A 180 -0.58 -11.00 -8.24
CA LEU A 180 -2.03 -11.10 -8.09
C LEU A 180 -2.70 -11.77 -9.30
N GLN A 181 -2.00 -11.94 -10.42
CA GLN A 181 -2.54 -12.60 -11.62
C GLN A 181 -3.24 -13.95 -11.32
N PRO A 182 -2.70 -14.87 -10.51
CA PRO A 182 -3.33 -16.17 -10.25
C PRO A 182 -4.38 -16.16 -9.12
N THR A 183 -4.81 -14.98 -8.63
CA THR A 183 -5.82 -14.86 -7.58
C THR A 183 -7.17 -14.44 -8.17
N SER A 184 -8.19 -14.37 -7.31
CA SER A 184 -9.52 -13.84 -7.64
C SER A 184 -9.57 -12.30 -7.64
N VAL A 185 -8.43 -11.61 -7.61
CA VAL A 185 -8.39 -10.13 -7.64
C VAL A 185 -8.78 -9.62 -9.02
N CYS A 186 -9.85 -8.83 -9.06
CA CYS A 186 -10.22 -7.94 -10.16
C CYS A 186 -10.25 -6.52 -9.62
N LEU A 187 -9.56 -5.58 -10.24
CA LEU A 187 -9.45 -4.19 -9.80
C LEU A 187 -10.58 -3.32 -10.35
N VAL A 188 -11.02 -2.37 -9.53
CA VAL A 188 -11.93 -1.30 -9.93
C VAL A 188 -11.13 -0.24 -10.70
N PRO A 189 -11.48 0.07 -11.95
CA PRO A 189 -10.81 1.11 -12.73
C PRO A 189 -10.81 2.46 -12.00
N ASN A 190 -9.65 3.12 -11.97
CA ASN A 190 -9.50 4.43 -11.36
C ASN A 190 -8.73 5.37 -12.31
N PRO A 191 -9.28 6.55 -12.67
CA PRO A 191 -8.63 7.49 -13.57
C PRO A 191 -7.35 8.12 -12.99
N ALA A 192 -7.09 7.96 -11.69
CA ALA A 192 -5.88 8.46 -11.05
C ALA A 192 -4.66 7.53 -11.22
N TRP A 193 -4.82 6.36 -11.86
CA TRP A 193 -3.69 5.48 -12.16
C TRP A 193 -2.74 6.12 -13.17
N THR A 194 -1.44 5.98 -12.90
CA THR A 194 -0.40 6.40 -13.84
C THR A 194 -0.28 5.39 -14.99
N GLU A 195 0.31 5.82 -16.11
CA GLU A 195 0.49 4.96 -17.29
C GLU A 195 1.27 3.64 -17.00
N PRO A 196 2.33 3.65 -16.17
CA PRO A 196 3.00 2.40 -15.78
C PRO A 196 2.06 1.43 -15.06
N HIS A 197 1.27 1.91 -14.08
CA HIS A 197 0.33 1.04 -13.37
C HIS A 197 -0.77 0.52 -14.30
N LEU A 198 -1.33 1.36 -15.17
CA LEU A 198 -2.32 0.94 -16.17
C LEU A 198 -1.78 -0.20 -17.05
N THR A 199 -0.56 -0.06 -17.54
CA THR A 199 0.10 -1.08 -18.37
C THR A 199 0.30 -2.37 -17.59
N TRP A 200 0.93 -2.30 -16.42
CA TRP A 200 1.22 -3.46 -15.59
C TRP A 200 -0.04 -4.23 -15.14
N ILE A 201 -1.10 -3.50 -14.77
CA ILE A 201 -2.40 -4.06 -14.37
C ILE A 201 -3.08 -4.80 -15.53
N ARG A 202 -3.00 -4.25 -16.76
CA ARG A 202 -3.52 -4.90 -17.97
C ARG A 202 -2.76 -6.18 -18.29
N GLU A 203 -1.43 -6.15 -18.26
CA GLU A 203 -0.58 -7.31 -18.46
C GLU A 203 -0.85 -8.42 -17.43
N ALA A 204 -1.06 -8.03 -16.18
CA ALA A 204 -1.45 -8.95 -15.11
C ALA A 204 -2.89 -9.47 -15.25
N GLY A 205 -3.68 -8.95 -16.20
CA GLY A 205 -5.06 -9.37 -16.48
C GLY A 205 -6.00 -9.15 -15.29
N LEU A 206 -5.88 -8.00 -14.62
CA LEU A 206 -6.62 -7.71 -13.38
C LEU A 206 -7.83 -6.77 -13.59
N LEU A 207 -8.21 -6.44 -14.83
CA LEU A 207 -9.33 -5.53 -15.12
C LEU A 207 -10.66 -6.24 -15.38
N GLU A 208 -10.62 -7.55 -15.58
CA GLU A 208 -11.79 -8.37 -15.88
C GLU A 208 -11.85 -9.55 -14.90
N PRO A 209 -13.05 -9.94 -14.44
CA PRO A 209 -13.21 -11.16 -13.66
C PRO A 209 -12.75 -12.38 -14.45
N ARG A 210 -12.21 -13.38 -13.76
CA ARG A 210 -11.79 -14.66 -14.34
C ARG A 210 -12.70 -15.80 -13.93
#